data_AF-A0AAN0NE79-F1
#
_entry.id   AF-A0AAN0NE79-F1
#
_cell.length_a   1.000
_cell.length_b   1.000
_cell.length_c   1.000
_cell.angle_alpha   90.00
_cell.angle_beta   90.00
_cell.angle_gamma   90.00
#
_symmetry.space_group_name_H-M   'P 1'
#
loop_
_entity.id
_entity.type
_entity.pdbx_description
1 polymer ?
#
loop_
_entity_poly.entity_id
_entity_poly.type
_entity_poly.pdbx_seq_one_letter_code
_entity_poly.pdbx_strand_id
1 'polypeptide(L)'
;MVAIQWYSRNEVREDLTKDAQKDFTVKAPIELPQVVITVDRPINPRSITGDKKLVDSKLEWTIKNGTTILHTGEGNTVTQSLIDALPKGTYQVSFKETTVKGLESEVSETITMRYPNPTVTVDKAENPTKIEAKPAITQSSLKWVIKSGTSDIKSGVGSVITEELKGLVEGSYTVTFTETSP
;
A
#
# COMPACT_ATOMS: atom_id res chain seq x y z
N MET A 1 -16.02 -61.82 -95.54
CA MET A 1 -14.64 -61.88 -95.02
C MET A 1 -14.08 -60.47 -95.02
N VAL A 2 -13.64 -59.82 -93.94
CA VAL A 2 -13.54 -60.15 -92.51
C VAL A 2 -13.74 -58.81 -91.79
N ALA A 3 -14.58 -58.80 -90.74
CA ALA A 3 -14.71 -57.68 -89.81
C ALA A 3 -13.63 -57.83 -88.73
N ILE A 4 -12.92 -56.75 -88.40
CA ILE A 4 -12.07 -56.68 -87.21
C ILE A 4 -12.55 -55.48 -86.40
N GLN A 5 -13.04 -55.75 -85.20
CA GLN A 5 -13.58 -54.77 -84.27
C GLN A 5 -12.86 -54.89 -82.92
N TRP A 6 -12.57 -53.70 -82.35
CA TRP A 6 -12.21 -53.36 -80.96
C TRP A 6 -10.83 -53.76 -80.43
N TYR A 7 -10.17 -53.01 -79.54
CA TYR A 7 -10.68 -52.15 -78.45
C TYR A 7 -9.82 -50.88 -78.26
N SER A 8 -10.46 -49.72 -78.11
CA SER A 8 -9.85 -48.57 -77.42
C SER A 8 -9.75 -48.91 -75.93
N ARG A 9 -8.52 -49.05 -75.44
CA ARG A 9 -8.27 -49.16 -74.00
C ARG A 9 -8.30 -47.73 -73.44
N ASN A 10 -9.44 -47.34 -72.89
CA ASN A 10 -9.50 -46.16 -72.02
C ASN A 10 -8.66 -46.47 -70.78
N GLU A 11 -7.40 -46.04 -70.76
CA GLU A 11 -6.64 -45.96 -69.51
C GLU A 11 -7.30 -44.89 -68.64
N VAL A 12 -8.12 -45.32 -67.69
CA VAL A 12 -8.40 -44.53 -66.52
C VAL A 12 -7.06 -44.36 -65.81
N ARG A 13 -6.41 -43.21 -65.97
CA ARG A 13 -5.31 -42.85 -65.08
C ARG A 13 -5.95 -42.62 -63.73
N GLU A 14 -5.94 -43.65 -62.88
CA GLU A 14 -6.19 -43.44 -61.46
C GLU A 14 -5.06 -42.55 -60.95
N ASP A 15 -5.41 -41.32 -60.58
CA ASP A 15 -4.46 -40.37 -60.04
C ASP A 15 -3.85 -40.98 -58.77
N LEU A 16 -2.57 -41.36 -58.82
CA LEU A 16 -1.87 -41.98 -57.69
C LEU A 16 -1.58 -40.92 -56.62
N THR A 17 -2.46 -40.79 -55.63
CA THR A 17 -2.24 -39.96 -54.45
C THR A 17 -1.75 -40.81 -53.27
N LYS A 18 -0.73 -40.31 -52.55
CA LYS A 18 -0.24 -40.92 -51.33
C LYS A 18 -0.23 -39.90 -50.20
N ASP A 19 -1.00 -40.18 -49.15
CA ASP A 19 -1.03 -39.34 -47.97
C ASP A 19 0.13 -39.67 -47.03
N ALA A 20 0.67 -38.63 -46.40
CA ALA A 20 1.60 -38.76 -45.29
C ALA A 20 1.03 -37.97 -44.10
N GLN A 21 1.03 -38.59 -42.94
CA GLN A 21 0.58 -37.97 -41.69
C GLN A 21 1.72 -37.94 -40.69
N LYS A 22 1.75 -36.86 -39.91
CA LYS A 22 2.66 -36.69 -38.78
C LYS A 22 1.91 -36.01 -37.65
N ASP A 23 1.98 -36.59 -36.46
CA ASP A 23 1.38 -36.01 -35.28
C ASP A 23 2.17 -34.79 -34.81
N PHE A 24 1.46 -33.76 -34.38
CA PHE A 24 2.00 -32.64 -33.62
C PHE A 24 1.07 -32.34 -32.45
N THR A 25 1.62 -31.77 -31.38
CA THR A 25 0.84 -31.30 -30.23
C THR A 25 0.98 -29.79 -30.11
N VAL A 26 -0.15 -29.10 -30.07
CA VAL A 26 -0.20 -27.67 -29.71
C VAL A 26 -0.48 -27.58 -28.21
N LYS A 27 0.37 -26.87 -27.47
CA LYS A 27 0.11 -26.52 -26.07
C LYS A 27 -0.50 -25.12 -26.01
N ALA A 28 -1.44 -24.91 -25.08
CA ALA A 28 -1.96 -23.58 -24.79
C ALA A 28 -0.82 -22.65 -24.31
N PRO A 29 -0.88 -21.33 -24.61
CA PRO A 29 0.03 -20.36 -24.02
C PRO A 29 0.00 -20.44 -22.49
N ILE A 30 1.18 -20.37 -21.85
CA ILE A 30 1.26 -20.31 -20.38
C ILE A 30 0.96 -18.86 -19.97
N GLU A 31 -0.17 -18.65 -19.29
CA GLU A 31 -0.44 -17.36 -18.67
C GLU A 31 0.39 -17.22 -17.38
N LEU A 32 1.16 -16.14 -17.29
CA LEU A 32 1.96 -15.81 -16.12
C LEU A 32 1.13 -14.99 -15.12
N PRO A 33 1.32 -15.21 -13.80
CA PRO A 33 0.72 -14.35 -12.78
C PRO A 33 1.23 -12.92 -12.94
N GLN A 34 0.39 -11.96 -12.60
CA GLN A 34 0.72 -10.55 -12.56
C GLN A 34 -0.13 -9.89 -11.48
N VAL A 35 0.55 -9.41 -10.44
CA VAL A 35 -0.07 -8.71 -9.33
C VAL A 35 0.12 -7.20 -9.46
N VAL A 36 -0.88 -6.44 -9.01
CA VAL A 36 -0.78 -4.99 -8.84
C VAL A 36 -1.15 -4.62 -7.41
N ILE A 37 -0.61 -3.50 -6.94
CA ILE A 37 -0.89 -2.91 -5.63
C ILE A 37 -1.30 -1.46 -5.82
N THR A 38 -2.27 -1.01 -5.04
CA THR A 38 -2.67 0.40 -4.94
C THR A 38 -2.65 0.81 -3.48
N VAL A 39 -1.88 1.85 -3.20
CA VAL A 39 -1.86 2.56 -1.91
C VAL A 39 -2.40 3.96 -2.16
N ASP A 40 -3.46 4.37 -1.48
CA ASP A 40 -4.11 5.66 -1.75
C ASP A 40 -3.18 6.86 -1.46
N ARG A 41 -2.29 6.71 -0.46
CA ARG A 41 -1.26 7.69 -0.11
C ARG A 41 -0.10 7.03 0.63
N PRO A 42 1.13 7.54 0.46
CA PRO A 42 2.32 6.94 1.08
C PRO A 42 2.43 7.16 2.60
N ILE A 43 1.68 8.13 3.16
CA ILE A 43 1.72 8.47 4.59
C ILE A 43 0.32 8.34 5.18
N ASN A 44 0.18 7.54 6.24
CA ASN A 44 -1.10 7.21 6.88
C ASN A 44 -2.18 6.79 5.86
N PRO A 45 -1.94 5.72 5.09
CA PRO A 45 -2.89 5.23 4.10
C PRO A 45 -4.27 4.94 4.70
N ARG A 46 -5.30 5.20 3.89
CA ARG A 46 -6.70 4.89 4.20
C ARG A 46 -7.26 3.77 3.32
N SER A 47 -6.47 3.29 2.37
CA SER A 47 -6.79 2.13 1.58
C SER A 47 -5.51 1.53 1.01
N ILE A 48 -5.38 0.21 1.17
CA ILE A 48 -4.35 -0.59 0.52
C ILE A 48 -5.04 -1.80 -0.07
N THR A 49 -4.98 -1.90 -1.39
CA THR A 49 -5.59 -2.99 -2.16
C THR A 49 -4.58 -3.59 -3.12
N GLY A 50 -4.83 -4.83 -3.51
CA GLY A 50 -4.10 -5.50 -4.56
C GLY A 50 -5.06 -6.26 -5.46
N ASP A 51 -4.65 -6.48 -6.70
CA ASP A 51 -5.42 -7.25 -7.66
C ASP A 51 -4.51 -8.24 -8.37
N LYS A 52 -5.11 -9.32 -8.85
CA LYS A 52 -4.43 -10.44 -9.48
C LYS A 52 -5.00 -10.69 -10.87
N LYS A 53 -4.13 -11.10 -11.79
CA LYS A 53 -4.53 -11.30 -13.17
C LYS A 53 -5.37 -12.56 -13.37
N LEU A 54 -5.03 -13.66 -12.68
CA LEU A 54 -5.59 -14.97 -12.97
C LEU A 54 -6.73 -15.31 -11.99
N VAL A 55 -7.87 -15.75 -12.51
CA VAL A 55 -9.06 -15.99 -11.69
C VAL A 55 -8.85 -17.15 -10.70
N ASP A 56 -8.13 -18.20 -11.10
CA ASP A 56 -7.89 -19.42 -10.35
C ASP A 56 -6.62 -19.41 -9.48
N SER A 57 -5.85 -18.31 -9.48
CA SER A 57 -4.67 -18.15 -8.61
C SER A 57 -5.03 -17.73 -7.18
N LYS A 58 -4.06 -17.79 -6.27
CA LYS A 58 -4.18 -17.27 -4.90
C LYS A 58 -3.58 -15.86 -4.83
N LEU A 59 -4.24 -14.94 -4.11
CA LEU A 59 -3.68 -13.62 -3.79
C LEU A 59 -3.48 -13.52 -2.29
N GLU A 60 -2.26 -13.23 -1.87
CA GLU A 60 -1.86 -13.05 -0.48
C GLU A 60 -1.20 -11.68 -0.31
N TRP A 61 -1.26 -11.13 0.89
CA TRP A 61 -0.57 -9.89 1.23
C TRP A 61 0.23 -10.03 2.52
N THR A 62 1.27 -9.21 2.64
CA THR A 62 2.15 -9.16 3.81
C THR A 62 2.49 -7.73 4.17
N ILE A 63 2.55 -7.42 5.46
CA ILE A 63 3.10 -6.17 5.99
C ILE A 63 4.37 -6.48 6.78
N LYS A 64 5.47 -5.82 6.39
CA LYS A 64 6.78 -5.96 7.02
C LYS A 64 7.25 -4.65 7.63
N ASN A 65 8.02 -4.74 8.70
CA ASN A 65 8.87 -3.67 9.20
C ASN A 65 10.33 -4.15 9.13
N GLY A 66 11.07 -3.65 8.14
CA GLY A 66 12.36 -4.20 7.77
C GLY A 66 12.22 -5.66 7.32
N THR A 67 12.93 -6.57 7.99
CA THR A 67 12.89 -8.01 7.70
C THR A 67 11.78 -8.76 8.45
N THR A 68 11.15 -8.13 9.44
CA THR A 68 10.13 -8.76 10.28
C THR A 68 8.77 -8.70 9.62
N ILE A 69 8.13 -9.86 9.45
CA ILE A 69 6.72 -9.95 9.06
C ILE A 69 5.85 -9.65 10.28
N LEU A 70 4.97 -8.66 10.16
CA LEU A 70 4.04 -8.28 11.22
C LEU A 70 2.66 -8.88 11.01
N HIS A 71 2.18 -8.83 9.77
CA HIS A 71 0.86 -9.30 9.39
C HIS A 71 0.89 -9.96 8.02
N THR A 72 0.01 -10.93 7.84
CA THR A 72 -0.28 -11.58 6.57
C THR A 72 -1.78 -11.73 6.42
N GLY A 73 -2.24 -11.91 5.18
CA GLY A 73 -3.60 -12.31 4.91
C GLY A 73 -3.81 -12.67 3.45
N GLU A 74 -5.04 -13.01 3.13
CA GLU A 74 -5.46 -13.41 1.79
C GLU A 74 -6.47 -12.40 1.23
N GLY A 75 -6.60 -12.38 -0.09
CA GLY A 75 -7.54 -11.53 -0.80
C GLY A 75 -6.96 -10.19 -1.24
N ASN A 76 -7.85 -9.29 -1.65
CA ASN A 76 -7.50 -8.06 -2.37
C ASN A 76 -7.34 -6.82 -1.49
N THR A 77 -7.55 -6.92 -0.18
CA THR A 77 -7.64 -5.75 0.70
C THR A 77 -6.93 -6.00 2.03
N VAL A 78 -6.11 -5.04 2.45
CA VAL A 78 -5.64 -4.93 3.83
C VAL A 78 -6.69 -4.13 4.60
N THR A 79 -7.21 -4.67 5.69
CA THR A 79 -8.28 -4.01 6.46
C THR A 79 -7.81 -2.70 7.09
N GLN A 80 -8.67 -1.68 7.07
CA GLN A 80 -8.32 -0.37 7.62
C GLN A 80 -8.01 -0.43 9.12
N SER A 81 -8.72 -1.26 9.88
CA SER A 81 -8.45 -1.46 11.30
C SER A 81 -7.03 -1.98 11.58
N LEU A 82 -6.46 -2.76 10.66
CA LEU A 82 -5.09 -3.26 10.78
C LEU A 82 -4.09 -2.14 10.46
N ILE A 83 -4.36 -1.35 9.41
CA ILE A 83 -3.53 -0.19 9.03
C ILE A 83 -3.50 0.84 10.18
N ASP A 84 -4.66 1.18 10.74
CA ASP A 84 -4.79 2.16 11.84
C ASP A 84 -4.11 1.68 13.13
N ALA A 85 -3.97 0.37 13.33
CA ALA A 85 -3.31 -0.21 14.49
C ALA A 85 -1.78 -0.24 14.35
N LEU A 86 -1.22 0.06 13.18
CA LEU A 86 0.23 0.09 12.99
C LEU A 86 0.85 1.25 13.79
N PRO A 87 1.87 0.98 14.62
CA PRO A 87 2.63 2.02 15.31
C PRO A 87 3.28 3.03 14.35
N LYS A 88 3.81 4.13 14.90
CA LYS A 88 4.66 5.05 14.12
C LYS A 88 5.85 4.27 13.55
N GLY A 89 6.03 4.32 12.24
CA GLY A 89 7.10 3.58 11.57
C GLY A 89 7.00 3.59 10.04
N THR A 90 7.97 2.96 9.40
CA THR A 90 7.98 2.71 7.96
C THR A 90 7.75 1.23 7.71
N TYR A 91 6.86 0.91 6.79
CA TYR A 91 6.44 -0.46 6.51
C TYR A 91 6.50 -0.73 5.01
N GLN A 92 6.75 -1.98 4.65
CA GLN A 92 6.61 -2.48 3.29
C GLN A 92 5.37 -3.35 3.24
N VAL A 93 4.44 -3.03 2.33
CA VAL A 93 3.27 -3.86 2.07
C VAL A 93 3.46 -4.54 0.72
N SER A 94 3.34 -5.86 0.67
CA SER A 94 3.40 -6.61 -0.58
C SER A 94 2.14 -7.40 -0.83
N PHE A 95 1.83 -7.58 -2.12
CA PHE A 95 0.85 -8.54 -2.60
C PHE A 95 1.56 -9.55 -3.49
N LYS A 96 1.19 -10.82 -3.32
CA LYS A 96 1.74 -11.96 -4.06
C LYS A 96 0.63 -12.77 -4.69
N GLU A 97 0.68 -12.94 -5.99
CA GLU A 97 -0.15 -13.88 -6.74
C GLU A 97 0.59 -15.20 -6.94
N THR A 98 -0.02 -16.33 -6.59
CA THR A 98 0.52 -17.67 -6.79
C THR A 98 -0.48 -18.53 -7.57
N THR A 99 -0.08 -19.02 -8.74
CA THR A 99 -0.91 -19.88 -9.61
C THR A 99 -1.05 -21.30 -9.06
N VAL A 100 -2.03 -22.07 -9.55
CA VAL A 100 -2.19 -23.50 -9.22
C VAL A 100 -0.98 -24.37 -9.60
N LYS A 101 -0.13 -23.87 -10.52
CA LYS A 101 1.12 -24.53 -10.94
C LYS A 101 2.35 -24.02 -10.17
N GLY A 102 2.16 -23.16 -9.18
CA GLY A 102 3.24 -22.62 -8.34
C GLY A 102 4.06 -21.49 -8.97
N LEU A 103 3.64 -20.92 -10.11
CA LEU A 103 4.23 -19.67 -10.62
C LEU A 103 3.82 -18.51 -9.73
N GLU A 104 4.73 -17.57 -9.47
CA GLU A 104 4.50 -16.44 -8.56
C GLU A 104 4.77 -15.08 -9.22
N SER A 105 4.07 -14.05 -8.74
CA SER A 105 4.33 -12.63 -9.00
C SER A 105 4.16 -11.87 -7.69
N GLU A 106 5.10 -11.00 -7.33
CA GLU A 106 5.04 -10.18 -6.12
C GLU A 106 5.34 -8.72 -6.45
N VAL A 107 4.58 -7.80 -5.85
CA VAL A 107 4.81 -6.36 -5.90
C VAL A 107 4.73 -5.80 -4.50
N SER A 108 5.48 -4.73 -4.22
CA SER A 108 5.48 -4.10 -2.91
C SER A 108 5.57 -2.59 -2.97
N GLU A 109 4.95 -1.93 -1.99
CA GLU A 109 5.01 -0.49 -1.78
C GLU A 109 5.45 -0.15 -0.37
N THR A 110 6.05 1.04 -0.21
CA THR A 110 6.44 1.56 1.10
C THR A 110 5.39 2.54 1.61
N ILE A 111 4.96 2.34 2.86
CA ILE A 111 4.06 3.24 3.58
C ILE A 111 4.74 3.73 4.86
N THR A 112 4.35 4.92 5.31
CA THR A 112 4.82 5.47 6.59
C THR A 112 3.64 5.84 7.48
N MET A 113 3.64 5.33 8.70
CA MET A 113 2.69 5.72 9.75
C MET A 113 3.32 6.81 10.62
N ARG A 114 2.64 7.95 10.73
CA ARG A 114 3.08 9.10 11.53
C ARG A 114 1.90 9.65 12.31
N TYR A 115 2.07 9.83 13.61
CA TYR A 115 1.04 10.38 14.49
C TYR A 115 1.58 11.64 15.17
N PRO A 116 0.81 12.75 15.18
CA PRO A 116 1.14 13.92 15.99
C PRO A 116 1.24 13.53 17.47
N ASN A 117 2.30 13.99 18.15
CA ASN A 117 2.52 13.74 19.58
C ASN A 117 3.56 14.73 20.13
N PRO A 118 3.24 16.03 20.24
CA PRO A 118 4.22 17.04 20.59
C PRO A 118 4.71 16.84 22.04
N THR A 119 5.99 17.06 22.27
CA THR A 119 6.56 17.07 23.64
C THR A 119 6.67 18.51 24.11
N VAL A 120 6.17 18.80 25.32
CA VAL A 120 6.18 20.15 25.91
C VAL A 120 7.20 20.21 27.05
N THR A 121 7.99 21.28 27.07
CA THR A 121 8.96 21.60 28.12
C THR A 121 8.62 22.96 28.72
N VAL A 122 8.57 23.01 30.04
CA VAL A 122 8.43 24.24 30.82
C VAL A 122 9.77 24.47 31.53
N ASP A 123 10.34 25.65 31.39
CA ASP A 123 11.68 25.94 31.93
C ASP A 123 11.73 25.92 33.47
N LYS A 124 10.64 26.32 34.14
CA LYS A 124 10.51 26.35 35.61
C LYS A 124 9.08 26.02 36.03
N ALA A 125 8.92 25.30 37.14
CA ALA A 125 7.59 24.95 37.66
C ALA A 125 6.80 26.17 38.15
N GLU A 126 7.48 27.15 38.74
CA GLU A 126 6.91 28.41 39.21
C GLU A 126 7.50 29.56 38.40
N ASN A 127 6.63 30.51 38.01
CA ASN A 127 6.99 31.68 37.22
C ASN A 127 7.84 31.33 35.96
N PRO A 128 7.32 30.45 35.07
CA PRO A 128 8.05 30.08 33.87
C PRO A 128 8.35 31.30 33.00
N THR A 129 9.56 31.33 32.45
CA THR A 129 9.99 32.39 31.52
C THR A 129 9.98 31.94 30.07
N LYS A 130 9.88 30.62 29.86
CA LYS A 130 9.79 30.00 28.54
C LYS A 130 9.03 28.69 28.63
N ILE A 131 8.08 28.51 27.73
CA ILE A 131 7.48 27.22 27.44
C ILE A 131 7.76 26.91 25.98
N GLU A 132 8.21 25.70 25.68
CA GLU A 132 8.42 25.26 24.31
C GLU A 132 7.86 23.88 24.03
N ALA A 133 7.51 23.63 22.78
CA ALA A 133 7.05 22.34 22.32
C ALA A 133 7.82 21.90 21.08
N LYS A 134 8.16 20.61 21.03
CA LYS A 134 8.77 19.97 19.87
C LYS A 134 7.71 19.09 19.20
N PRO A 135 7.38 19.31 17.91
CA PRO A 135 6.45 18.43 17.20
C PRO A 135 7.07 17.03 16.99
N ALA A 136 6.24 15.99 16.99
CA ALA A 136 6.66 14.62 16.69
C ALA A 136 7.03 14.43 15.20
N ILE A 137 6.46 15.28 14.33
CA ILE A 137 6.69 15.31 12.89
C ILE A 137 7.28 16.68 12.56
N THR A 138 8.49 16.70 11.98
CA THR A 138 9.26 17.93 11.74
C THR A 138 8.52 18.97 10.90
N GLN A 139 7.68 18.51 9.97
CA GLN A 139 6.90 19.38 9.08
C GLN A 139 5.58 19.87 9.69
N SER A 140 5.21 19.40 10.89
CA SER A 140 3.95 19.81 11.53
C SER A 140 3.94 21.28 11.92
N SER A 141 2.74 21.84 11.92
CA SER A 141 2.47 23.11 12.57
C SER A 141 2.04 22.90 14.03
N LEU A 142 2.33 23.88 14.88
CA LEU A 142 1.92 23.90 16.27
C LEU A 142 1.06 25.13 16.54
N LYS A 143 -0.01 24.92 17.30
CA LYS A 143 -0.77 25.98 17.98
C LYS A 143 -0.79 25.70 19.47
N TRP A 144 -0.95 26.73 20.28
CA TRP A 144 -0.99 26.60 21.72
C TRP A 144 -2.11 27.43 22.34
N VAL A 145 -2.58 26.98 23.50
CA VAL A 145 -3.57 27.65 24.33
C VAL A 145 -3.10 27.60 25.78
N ILE A 146 -3.07 28.76 26.45
CA ILE A 146 -2.90 28.86 27.90
C ILE A 146 -4.29 28.97 28.52
N LYS A 147 -4.56 28.16 29.55
CA LYS A 147 -5.81 28.15 30.29
C LYS A 147 -5.61 28.46 31.76
N SER A 148 -6.57 29.16 32.35
CA SER A 148 -6.78 29.23 33.80
C SER A 148 -8.03 28.42 34.15
N GLY A 149 -7.85 27.30 34.85
CA GLY A 149 -8.90 26.29 34.97
C GLY A 149 -9.34 25.79 33.59
N THR A 150 -10.62 25.94 33.27
CA THR A 150 -11.21 25.57 31.97
C THR A 150 -11.24 26.70 30.94
N SER A 151 -10.90 27.92 31.35
CA SER A 151 -11.02 29.12 30.50
C SER A 151 -9.75 29.36 29.70
N ASP A 152 -9.89 29.52 28.39
CA ASP A 152 -8.82 29.92 27.49
C ASP A 152 -8.53 31.42 27.69
N ILE A 153 -7.30 31.76 28.06
CA ILE A 153 -6.91 33.15 28.37
C ILE A 153 -5.96 33.74 27.32
N LYS A 154 -5.13 32.91 26.69
CA LYS A 154 -4.23 33.29 25.61
C LYS A 154 -4.08 32.14 24.64
N SER A 155 -3.83 32.44 23.38
CA SER A 155 -3.55 31.44 22.35
C SER A 155 -2.58 32.01 21.32
N GLY A 156 -1.93 31.11 20.58
CA GLY A 156 -1.03 31.50 19.52
C GLY A 156 -0.59 30.32 18.67
N VAL A 157 0.34 30.59 17.76
CA VAL A 157 0.96 29.61 16.87
C VAL A 157 2.45 29.52 17.15
N GLY A 158 3.07 28.44 16.69
CA GLY A 158 4.50 28.19 16.86
C GLY A 158 4.81 27.29 18.05
N SER A 159 6.11 27.11 18.29
CA SER A 159 6.67 26.14 19.23
C SER A 159 7.19 26.77 20.52
N VAL A 160 7.18 28.09 20.67
CA VAL A 160 7.77 28.79 21.82
C VAL A 160 6.83 29.88 22.31
N ILE A 161 6.69 29.98 23.63
CA ILE A 161 5.91 31.00 24.34
C ILE A 161 6.85 31.68 25.33
N THR A 162 6.95 33.01 25.25
CA THR A 162 7.79 33.81 26.16
C THR A 162 7.06 35.08 26.59
N GLU A 163 6.72 35.93 25.63
CA GLU A 163 6.08 37.23 25.90
C GLU A 163 4.69 37.06 26.52
N GLU A 164 3.98 36.00 26.15
CA GLU A 164 2.62 35.75 26.59
C GLU A 164 2.53 35.24 28.04
N LEU A 165 3.66 34.80 28.60
CA LEU A 165 3.79 34.46 30.02
C LEU A 165 3.89 35.72 30.89
N LYS A 166 4.33 36.85 30.32
CA LYS A 166 4.44 38.12 31.05
C LYS A 166 3.04 38.68 31.31
N GLY A 167 2.86 39.19 32.52
CA GLY A 167 1.60 39.83 32.93
C GLY A 167 0.45 38.87 33.20
N LEU A 168 0.71 37.56 33.29
CA LEU A 168 -0.24 36.63 33.92
C LEU A 168 -0.35 36.98 35.41
N VAL A 169 -1.58 37.05 35.91
CA VAL A 169 -1.85 37.26 37.33
C VAL A 169 -1.44 36.03 38.14
N GLU A 170 -1.30 36.16 39.45
CA GLU A 170 -1.07 35.03 40.34
C GLU A 170 -2.17 33.97 40.15
N GLY A 171 -1.75 32.71 39.94
CA GLY A 171 -2.67 31.61 39.72
C GLY A 171 -2.02 30.40 39.06
N SER A 172 -2.78 29.33 38.93
CA SER A 172 -2.35 28.10 38.23
C SER A 172 -2.84 28.09 36.80
N TYR A 173 -1.95 27.68 35.89
CA TYR A 173 -2.22 27.65 34.46
C TYR A 173 -1.86 26.30 33.86
N THR A 174 -2.54 25.95 32.77
CA THR A 174 -2.15 24.84 31.90
C THR A 174 -1.87 25.36 30.51
N VAL A 175 -0.92 24.75 29.82
CA VAL A 175 -0.65 25.02 28.40
C VAL A 175 -0.94 23.76 27.61
N THR A 176 -1.68 23.90 26.52
CA THR A 176 -1.95 22.80 25.58
C THR A 176 -1.37 23.16 24.23
N PHE A 177 -0.48 22.33 23.72
CA PHE A 177 -0.04 22.40 22.33
C PHE A 177 -0.85 21.42 21.49
N THR A 178 -1.31 21.85 20.32
CA THR A 178 -1.91 20.98 19.30
C THR A 178 -0.97 20.94 18.10
N GLU A 179 -0.50 19.73 17.77
CA GLU A 179 0.27 19.46 16.56
C GLU A 179 -0.66 19.07 15.42
N THR A 180 -0.50 19.71 14.27
CA THR A 180 -1.21 19.35 13.03
C THR A 180 -0.18 18.91 12.00
N SER A 181 -0.26 17.64 11.60
CA SER A 181 0.57 17.10 10.52
C SER A 181 0.21 17.72 9.17
N PRO A 182 1.15 17.79 8.21
CA PRO A 182 0.87 18.22 6.84
C PRO A 182 -0.19 17.38 6.13
#